data_AF-A0A166I8H3-F1
#
_entry.id   AF-A0A166I8H3-F1
#
_cell.length_a   1.000
_cell.length_b   1.000
_cell.length_c   1.000
_cell.angle_alpha   90.00
_cell.angle_beta   90.00
_cell.angle_gamma   90.00
#
_symmetry.space_group_name_H-M   'P 1'
#
loop_
_entity.id
_entity.type
_entity.pdbx_description
1 polymer ?
#
loop_
_entity_poly.entity_id
_entity_poly.type
_entity_poly.pdbx_seq_one_letter_code
_entity_poly.pdbx_strand_id
1 'polypeptide(L)'
;MMFPLVLDLAADGIAVAAACRVRGFTKQAFYAWKKRPFSDRDWDDAPLTNAAFDAHRDDPPFGYLFLADELAAQPHRLPFVASTVSGSSIIRTGMS
;
A
#
# COMPACT_ATOMS: atom_id res chain seq x y z
N MET A 1 -1.63 9.53 1.96
CA MET A 1 -0.79 10.73 1.70
C MET A 1 0.66 10.38 1.94
N MET A 2 1.61 10.88 1.14
CA MET A 2 2.89 10.20 0.87
C MET A 2 4.06 11.22 0.98
N PHE A 3 5.01 11.00 1.91
CA PHE A 3 6.30 11.74 1.98
C PHE A 3 7.57 10.89 1.72
N PRO A 4 7.57 9.94 0.77
CA PRO A 4 8.69 9.03 0.53
C PRO A 4 9.90 9.78 0.03
N LEU A 5 9.73 10.76 -0.85
CA LEU A 5 10.84 11.61 -1.29
C LEU A 5 11.53 12.33 -0.10
N VAL A 6 10.77 12.71 0.94
CA VAL A 6 11.37 13.32 2.14
C VAL A 6 12.12 12.28 2.98
N LEU A 7 11.69 11.01 2.97
CA LEU A 7 12.43 9.89 3.59
C LEU A 7 13.72 9.58 2.81
N ASP A 8 13.65 9.50 1.49
CA ASP A 8 14.79 9.18 0.63
C ASP A 8 15.90 10.23 0.81
N LEU A 9 15.53 11.51 0.72
CA LEU A 9 16.47 12.61 0.95
C LEU A 9 17.05 12.60 2.37
N ALA A 10 16.25 12.22 3.37
CA ALA A 10 16.75 12.11 4.75
C ALA A 10 17.72 10.94 4.92
N ALA A 11 17.54 9.84 4.17
CA ALA A 11 18.49 8.72 4.13
C ALA A 11 19.82 9.14 3.49
N ASP A 12 19.78 10.05 2.51
CA ASP A 12 20.96 10.67 1.89
C ASP A 12 21.58 11.80 2.74
N GLY A 13 21.11 12.00 3.97
CA GLY A 13 21.64 13.01 4.91
C GLY A 13 21.12 14.43 4.69
N ILE A 14 20.16 14.64 3.78
CA ILE A 14 19.53 15.95 3.59
C ILE A 14 18.57 16.23 4.74
N ALA A 15 18.67 17.42 5.32
CA ALA A 15 17.80 17.83 6.40
C ALA A 15 16.32 17.81 5.96
N VAL A 16 15.47 17.10 6.73
CA VAL A 16 14.00 17.07 6.54
C VAL A 16 13.40 18.47 6.40
N ALA A 17 13.94 19.45 7.14
CA ALA A 17 13.50 20.84 7.04
C ALA A 17 13.71 21.44 5.63
N ALA A 18 14.84 21.12 4.98
CA ALA A 18 15.16 21.57 3.63
C ALA A 18 14.26 20.87 2.60
N ALA A 19 14.13 19.55 2.69
CA ALA A 19 13.27 18.76 1.81
C ALA A 19 11.79 19.18 1.90
N CYS A 20 11.27 19.37 3.12
CA CYS A 20 9.92 19.86 3.34
C CYS A 20 9.72 21.27 2.78
N ARG A 21 10.69 22.19 2.95
CA ARG A 21 10.60 23.56 2.42
C ARG A 21 10.47 23.58 0.90
N VAL A 22 11.32 22.82 0.19
CA VAL A 22 11.27 22.74 -1.29
C VAL A 22 9.94 22.17 -1.78
N ARG A 23 9.35 21.23 -1.03
CA ARG A 23 8.08 20.59 -1.37
C ARG A 23 6.83 21.34 -0.86
N GLY A 24 6.99 22.46 -0.14
CA GLY A 24 5.86 23.20 0.46
C GLY A 24 5.19 22.47 1.63
N PHE A 25 5.89 21.53 2.27
CA PHE A 25 5.38 20.74 3.38
C PHE A 25 5.79 21.31 4.74
N THR A 26 5.00 20.99 5.76
CA THR A 26 5.39 21.27 7.15
C THR A 26 6.12 20.07 7.76
N LYS A 27 7.12 20.34 8.61
CA LYS A 27 7.79 19.29 9.39
C LYS A 27 6.81 18.50 10.26
N GLN A 28 5.80 19.18 10.81
CA GLN A 28 4.77 18.57 11.65
C GLN A 28 3.96 17.53 10.87
N ALA A 29 3.53 17.85 9.64
CA ALA A 29 2.80 16.91 8.79
C ALA A 29 3.67 15.70 8.44
N PHE A 30 4.96 15.91 8.11
CA PHE A 30 5.89 14.81 7.86
C PHE A 30 6.04 13.88 9.06
N TYR A 31 6.31 14.41 10.25
CA TYR A 31 6.49 13.57 11.44
C TYR A 31 5.19 12.92 11.93
N ALA A 32 4.04 13.56 11.71
CA ALA A 32 2.74 12.95 11.99
C ALA A 32 2.49 11.75 11.05
N TRP A 33 2.74 11.93 9.76
CA TRP A 33 2.64 10.85 8.78
C TRP A 33 3.66 9.73 9.03
N LYS A 34 4.91 10.05 9.35
CA LYS A 34 5.99 9.07 9.57
C LYS A 34 5.64 8.05 10.66
N LYS A 35 4.81 8.42 11.64
CA LYS A 35 4.36 7.49 12.71
C LYS A 35 3.43 6.39 12.18
N ARG A 36 2.64 6.69 11.15
CA ARG A 36 1.69 5.76 10.53
C ARG A 36 1.57 6.07 9.04
N PRO A 37 2.56 5.62 8.23
CA PRO A 37 2.64 6.00 6.82
C PRO A 37 1.52 5.42 5.95
N PHE A 38 1.01 4.25 6.37
CA PHE A 38 -0.03 3.46 5.70
C PHE A 38 -1.28 3.38 6.57
N SER A 39 -2.44 3.56 5.96
CA SER A 39 -3.73 3.36 6.60
C SER A 39 -4.05 1.87 6.73
N ASP A 40 -5.06 1.52 7.54
CA ASP A 40 -5.53 0.11 7.63
C ASP A 40 -5.98 -0.40 6.27
N ARG A 41 -6.63 0.46 5.48
CA ARG A 41 -6.99 0.13 4.09
C ARG A 41 -5.78 -0.20 3.23
N ASP A 42 -4.70 0.60 3.32
CA ASP A 42 -3.48 0.33 2.55
C ASP A 42 -2.85 -1.01 2.95
N TRP A 43 -2.96 -1.41 4.22
CA TRP A 43 -2.53 -2.72 4.70
C TRP A 43 -3.41 -3.85 4.17
N ASP A 44 -4.74 -3.67 4.19
CA ASP A 44 -5.70 -4.65 3.69
C ASP A 44 -5.58 -4.86 2.16
N ASP A 45 -5.25 -3.80 1.42
CA ASP A 45 -5.07 -3.81 -0.04
C ASP A 45 -3.68 -4.35 -0.48
N ALA A 46 -2.69 -4.39 0.43
CA ALA A 46 -1.32 -4.79 0.11
C ALA A 46 -1.19 -6.25 -0.38
N PRO A 47 -1.83 -7.27 0.23
CA PRO A 47 -1.79 -8.64 -0.27
C PRO A 47 -2.32 -8.78 -1.70
N LEU A 48 -3.41 -8.09 -2.03
CA LEU A 48 -3.98 -8.10 -3.39
C LEU A 48 -3.03 -7.46 -4.40
N THR A 49 -2.46 -6.31 -4.05
CA THR A 49 -1.49 -5.60 -4.88
C THR A 49 -0.24 -6.44 -5.13
N ASN A 50 0.27 -7.13 -4.10
CA ASN A 50 1.43 -8.02 -4.22
C ASN A 50 1.12 -9.23 -5.10
N ALA A 51 -0.06 -9.84 -4.97
CA ALA A 51 -0.46 -10.96 -5.81
C ALA A 51 -0.64 -10.55 -7.28
N ALA A 52 -1.18 -9.37 -7.53
CA ALA A 52 -1.26 -8.78 -8.86
C ALA A 52 0.13 -8.59 -9.47
N PHE A 53 1.08 -8.08 -8.68
CA PHE A 53 2.47 -7.93 -9.08
C PHE A 53 3.14 -9.28 -9.35
N ASP A 54 2.98 -10.26 -8.47
CA ASP A 54 3.58 -11.59 -8.61
C ASP A 54 2.99 -12.37 -9.79
N ALA A 55 1.70 -12.20 -10.10
CA ALA A 55 1.08 -12.79 -11.28
C ALA A 55 1.71 -12.30 -12.59
N HIS A 56 2.20 -11.05 -12.61
CA HIS A 56 2.75 -10.40 -13.80
C HIS A 56 4.29 -10.26 -13.77
N ARG A 57 4.94 -10.87 -12.77
CA ARG A 57 6.39 -10.74 -12.55
C ARG A 57 7.22 -11.16 -13.77
N ASP A 58 6.74 -12.16 -14.50
CA ASP A 58 7.47 -12.84 -15.57
C ASP A 58 6.86 -12.63 -16.97
N ASP A 59 5.84 -11.77 -17.14
CA ASP A 59 5.15 -11.58 -18.43
C ASP A 59 5.00 -10.10 -18.85
N PRO A 60 5.78 -9.63 -19.85
CA PRO A 60 5.46 -8.42 -20.61
C PRO A 60 5.26 -8.72 -22.11
N PRO A 61 4.25 -8.17 -22.84
CA PRO A 61 3.13 -7.30 -22.46
C PRO A 61 1.77 -7.78 -23.03
N PHE A 62 0.89 -8.34 -22.21
CA PHE A 62 -0.55 -8.15 -22.38
C PHE A 62 -1.10 -7.56 -21.08
N GLY A 63 -1.55 -6.32 -21.18
CA GLY A 63 -1.60 -5.39 -20.06
C GLY A 63 -2.68 -5.66 -19.02
N TYR A 64 -2.51 -4.95 -17.90
CA TYR A 64 -3.34 -4.72 -16.71
C TYR A 64 -4.88 -4.76 -16.84
N LEU A 65 -5.43 -4.84 -18.05
CA LEU A 65 -6.85 -5.00 -18.36
C LEU A 65 -7.42 -6.34 -17.89
N PHE A 66 -6.65 -7.43 -17.94
CA PHE A 66 -7.11 -8.78 -17.53
C PHE A 66 -6.72 -9.15 -16.09
N LEU A 67 -6.02 -8.26 -15.38
CA LEU A 67 -5.47 -8.50 -14.05
C LEU A 67 -6.53 -8.98 -13.04
N ALA A 68 -7.73 -8.39 -13.08
CA ALA A 68 -8.82 -8.77 -12.18
C ALA A 68 -9.35 -10.19 -12.46
N ASP A 69 -9.52 -10.54 -13.75
CA ASP A 69 -10.04 -11.85 -14.17
C ASP A 69 -9.01 -12.96 -13.93
N GLU A 70 -7.72 -12.69 -14.14
CA GLU A 70 -6.63 -13.64 -13.86
C GLU A 70 -6.44 -13.91 -12.36
N LEU A 71 -6.59 -12.89 -11.52
CA LEU A 71 -6.57 -13.04 -10.07
C LEU A 71 -7.76 -13.88 -9.59
N ALA A 72 -8.94 -13.68 -10.17
CA ALA A 72 -10.12 -14.49 -9.87
C ALA A 72 -9.97 -15.96 -10.31
N ALA A 73 -9.25 -16.20 -11.42
CA ALA A 73 -8.96 -17.54 -11.93
C ALA A 73 -7.85 -18.29 -11.16
N GLN A 74 -7.05 -17.59 -10.35
CA GLN A 74 -5.95 -18.15 -9.54
C GLN A 74 -6.18 -18.04 -8.02
N PRO A 75 -7.27 -18.60 -7.48
CA PRO A 75 -7.67 -18.41 -6.08
C PRO A 75 -6.69 -19.00 -5.06
N HIS A 76 -5.80 -19.90 -5.48
CA HIS A 76 -4.83 -20.58 -4.62
C HIS A 76 -3.62 -19.70 -4.25
N ARG A 77 -3.48 -18.53 -4.87
CA ARG A 77 -2.33 -17.63 -4.68
C ARG A 77 -2.65 -16.42 -3.80
N LEU A 78 -3.92 -16.21 -3.46
CA LEU A 78 -4.38 -15.16 -2.56
C LEU A 78 -4.58 -15.72 -1.16
N PRO A 79 -4.11 -15.05 -0.08
CA PRO A 79 -4.68 -15.32 1.23
C PRO A 79 -6.18 -15.05 1.14
N PHE A 80 -7.00 -15.97 1.63
CA PHE A 80 -8.46 -15.88 1.58
C PHE A 80 -8.94 -14.57 2.22
N VAL A 81 -9.12 -13.52 1.40
CA VAL A 81 -9.86 -12.33 1.77
C VAL A 81 -11.31 -12.65 1.47
N ALA A 82 -12.04 -13.01 2.52
CA ALA A 82 -13.49 -13.18 2.43
C ALA A 82 -14.09 -11.87 1.89
N SER A 83 -14.42 -11.86 0.61
CA SER A 83 -15.31 -10.85 0.05
C SER A 83 -16.65 -11.02 0.76
N THR A 84 -16.95 -10.12 1.69
CA THR A 84 -18.32 -9.84 2.09
C THR A 84 -18.45 -8.34 2.19
N VAL A 85 -18.83 -7.72 1.07
CA VAL A 85 -19.57 -6.46 1.11
C VAL A 85 -21.00 -6.83 1.47
N SER A 86 -21.32 -6.79 2.76
CA SER A 86 -22.68 -6.61 3.24
C SER A 86 -22.63 -5.90 4.59
N GLY A 87 -23.52 -4.93 4.78
CA GLY A 87 -23.42 -3.84 5.75
C GLY A 87 -23.08 -4.24 7.18
N SER A 88 -22.29 -3.34 7.80
CA SER A 88 -22.16 -3.11 9.24
C SER A 88 -21.61 -4.23 10.13
N SER A 89 -20.44 -3.92 10.70
CA SER A 89 -19.80 -4.55 11.87
C SER A 89 -18.99 -5.83 11.61
N ILE A 90 -17.68 -5.67 11.40
CA ILE A 90 -16.72 -6.76 11.63
C ILE A 90 -16.25 -6.64 13.09
N ILE A 91 -16.79 -7.50 13.94
CA ILE A 91 -16.25 -7.75 15.27
C ILE A 91 -14.94 -8.52 15.08
N ARG A 92 -13.84 -7.89 15.51
CA ARG A 92 -12.51 -8.49 15.56
C ARG A 92 -12.47 -9.55 16.66
N THR A 93 -12.58 -10.83 16.31
CA THR A 93 -12.19 -11.94 17.20
C THR A 93 -10.75 -12.32 16.87
N GLY A 94 -9.87 -12.23 17.87
CA GLY A 94 -8.43 -12.42 17.72
C GLY A 94 -7.96 -13.86 17.57
N MET A 95 -6.73 -13.98 17.09
CA MET A 95 -5.79 -15.11 17.14
C MET A 95 -4.43 -14.41 17.30
N SER A 96 -3.69 -14.46 18.40
CA SER A 96 -3.11 -15.60 19.15
C SER A 96 -2.69 -16.80 18.32
#